data_AF-A0A439S4Z4-F1
#
_entry.id   AF-A0A439S4Z4-F1
#
_cell.length_a   1.000
_cell.length_b   1.000
_cell.length_c   1.000
_cell.angle_alpha   90.00
_cell.angle_beta   90.00
_cell.angle_gamma   90.00
#
_symmetry.space_group_name_H-M   'P 1'
#
loop_
_entity.id
_entity.type
_entity.pdbx_description
1 polymer ?
#
loop_
_entity_poly.entity_id
_entity_poly.type
_entity_poly.pdbx_seq_one_letter_code
_entity_poly.pdbx_strand_id
1 'polypeptide(L)'
;MGKADAKLLRLEAKFSAADDRRKEATAKTANLEEQVDRLMSLVRKAEEREAKRAAATARAFDRVMRTRAKSLAGLLAKVRVRARWNTDDEESEITILHSLVADIEAMAGDVVDWRGQ
;
A
#
# COMPACT_ATOMS: atom_id res chain seq x y z
N MET A 1 -54.29 -44.57 -14.52
CA MET A 1 -53.95 -43.17 -14.19
C MET A 1 -54.42 -42.27 -15.33
N GLY A 2 -55.09 -41.14 -15.04
CA GLY A 2 -55.63 -40.27 -16.08
C GLY A 2 -54.53 -39.55 -16.87
N LYS A 3 -54.80 -39.18 -18.14
CA LYS A 3 -53.83 -38.44 -18.98
C LYS A 3 -53.45 -37.07 -18.36
N ALA A 4 -54.37 -36.45 -17.63
CA ALA A 4 -54.12 -35.20 -16.91
C ALA A 4 -53.13 -35.39 -15.76
N ASP A 5 -53.32 -36.41 -14.93
CA ASP A 5 -52.41 -36.71 -13.80
C ASP A 5 -51.01 -37.08 -14.28
N ALA A 6 -50.91 -37.84 -15.37
CA ALA A 6 -49.61 -38.16 -15.97
C ALA A 6 -48.88 -36.90 -16.49
N LYS A 7 -49.62 -35.91 -17.02
CA LYS A 7 -49.05 -34.62 -17.39
C LYS A 7 -48.62 -33.83 -16.16
N LEU A 8 -49.42 -33.84 -15.10
CA LEU A 8 -49.12 -33.14 -13.85
C LEU A 8 -47.84 -33.69 -13.20
N LEU A 9 -47.68 -35.01 -13.09
CA LEU A 9 -46.46 -35.63 -12.56
C LEU A 9 -45.22 -35.27 -13.38
N ARG A 10 -45.33 -35.20 -14.71
CA ARG A 10 -44.20 -34.78 -15.56
C ARG A 10 -43.83 -33.31 -15.34
N LEU A 11 -44.80 -32.45 -15.06
CA LEU A 11 -44.56 -31.04 -14.78
C LEU A 11 -43.95 -30.86 -13.38
N GLU A 12 -44.43 -31.61 -12.39
CA GLU A 12 -43.86 -31.63 -11.04
C GLU A 12 -42.39 -32.06 -11.08
N ALA A 13 -42.06 -33.18 -11.75
CA ALA A 13 -40.68 -33.61 -11.89
C ALA A 13 -39.77 -32.57 -12.57
N LYS A 14 -40.28 -31.86 -13.59
CA LYS A 14 -39.54 -30.76 -14.25
C LYS A 14 -39.35 -29.57 -13.33
N PHE A 15 -40.38 -29.21 -12.56
CA PHE A 15 -40.32 -28.13 -11.59
C PHE A 15 -39.29 -28.44 -10.50
N SER A 16 -39.37 -29.62 -9.89
CA SER A 16 -38.45 -30.07 -8.83
C SER A 16 -37.00 -30.03 -9.33
N ALA A 17 -36.73 -30.57 -10.53
CA ALA A 17 -35.39 -30.51 -11.11
C ALA A 17 -34.92 -29.07 -11.44
N ALA A 18 -35.83 -28.14 -11.74
CA ALA A 18 -35.48 -26.74 -11.96
C ALA A 18 -35.20 -26.01 -10.64
N ASP A 19 -35.99 -26.28 -9.60
CA ASP A 19 -35.80 -25.74 -8.27
C ASP A 19 -34.48 -26.22 -7.63
N ASP A 20 -34.12 -27.49 -7.81
CA ASP A 20 -32.83 -28.02 -7.35
C ASP A 20 -31.64 -27.30 -8.00
N ARG A 21 -31.66 -27.10 -9.32
CA ARG A 21 -30.62 -26.31 -10.02
C ARG A 21 -30.57 -24.87 -9.53
N ARG A 22 -31.72 -24.26 -9.25
CA ARG A 22 -31.79 -22.90 -8.70
C ARG A 22 -31.15 -22.84 -7.31
N LYS A 23 -31.47 -23.79 -6.42
CA LYS A 23 -30.87 -23.89 -5.09
C LYS A 23 -29.36 -24.07 -5.15
N GLU A 24 -28.87 -24.93 -6.04
CA GLU A 24 -27.42 -25.13 -6.26
C GLU A 24 -26.74 -23.83 -6.72
N ALA A 25 -27.34 -23.13 -7.68
CA ALA A 25 -26.82 -21.84 -8.14
C ALA A 25 -26.80 -20.79 -7.02
N THR A 26 -27.86 -20.72 -6.20
CA THR A 26 -27.90 -19.83 -5.03
C THR A 26 -26.80 -20.16 -4.02
N ALA A 27 -26.59 -21.44 -3.70
CA ALA A 27 -25.53 -21.85 -2.78
C ALA A 27 -24.13 -21.49 -3.32
N LYS A 28 -23.93 -21.64 -4.64
CA LYS A 28 -22.68 -21.24 -5.30
C LYS A 28 -22.45 -19.73 -5.21
N THR A 29 -23.48 -18.92 -5.45
CA THR A 29 -23.39 -17.46 -5.30
C THR A 29 -23.04 -17.07 -3.86
N ALA A 30 -23.72 -17.63 -2.86
CA ALA A 30 -23.44 -17.34 -1.45
C ALA A 30 -21.99 -17.67 -1.06
N ASN A 31 -21.45 -18.80 -1.55
CA ASN A 31 -20.05 -19.15 -1.33
C ASN A 31 -19.08 -18.15 -2.00
N LEU A 32 -19.39 -17.69 -3.21
CA LEU A 32 -18.58 -16.69 -3.90
C LEU A 32 -18.60 -15.34 -3.16
N GLU A 33 -19.75 -14.90 -2.67
CA GLU A 33 -19.87 -13.69 -1.86
C GLU A 33 -19.00 -13.77 -0.59
N GLU A 34 -19.06 -14.89 0.13
CA GLU A 34 -18.21 -15.11 1.31
C GLU A 34 -16.70 -15.11 0.97
N GLN A 35 -16.32 -15.63 -0.19
CA GLN A 35 -14.93 -15.57 -0.66
C GLN A 35 -14.51 -14.13 -1.00
N VAL A 36 -15.39 -13.35 -1.64
CA VAL A 36 -15.13 -11.93 -1.92
C VAL A 36 -14.96 -11.16 -0.61
N ASP A 37 -15.83 -11.36 0.38
CA ASP A 37 -15.72 -10.70 1.68
C ASP A 37 -14.39 -11.03 2.38
N ARG A 38 -13.97 -12.29 2.32
CA ARG A 38 -12.66 -12.72 2.84
C ARG A 38 -11.51 -12.03 2.11
N LEU A 39 -11.55 -11.97 0.78
CA LEU A 39 -10.51 -11.32 -0.03
C LEU A 39 -10.45 -9.81 0.27
N MET A 40 -11.59 -9.14 0.36
CA MET A 40 -11.67 -7.72 0.70
C MET A 40 -11.07 -7.43 2.09
N SER A 41 -11.34 -8.30 3.07
CA SER A 41 -10.70 -8.21 4.40
C SER A 41 -9.18 -8.34 4.34
N LEU A 42 -8.66 -9.26 3.51
CA LEU A 42 -7.23 -9.46 3.33
C LEU A 42 -6.57 -8.26 2.64
N VAL A 43 -7.20 -7.71 1.60
CA VAL A 43 -6.75 -6.50 0.91
C VAL A 43 -6.64 -5.34 1.89
N ARG A 44 -7.68 -5.07 2.68
CA ARG A 44 -7.65 -4.00 3.69
C ARG A 44 -6.51 -4.17 4.70
N LYS A 45 -6.26 -5.40 5.17
CA LYS A 45 -5.13 -5.69 6.08
C LYS A 45 -3.78 -5.46 5.39
N ALA A 46 -3.67 -5.76 4.10
CA ALA A 46 -2.46 -5.51 3.33
C ALA A 46 -2.23 -4.00 3.16
N GLU A 47 -3.25 -3.23 2.79
CA GLU A 47 -3.22 -1.77 2.69
C GLU A 47 -2.83 -1.12 4.03
N GLU A 48 -3.41 -1.55 5.14
CA GLU A 48 -3.04 -1.04 6.47
C GLU A 48 -1.57 -1.31 6.81
N ARG A 49 -1.03 -2.46 6.39
CA ARG A 49 0.40 -2.79 6.60
C ARG A 49 1.29 -1.96 5.69
N GLU A 50 0.89 -1.76 4.45
CA GLU A 50 1.58 -0.89 3.49
C GLU A 50 1.65 0.54 4.01
N ALA A 51 0.53 1.12 4.42
CA ALA A 51 0.45 2.47 4.98
C ALA A 51 1.36 2.64 6.21
N LYS A 52 1.39 1.65 7.12
CA LYS A 52 2.29 1.66 8.29
C LYS A 52 3.76 1.65 7.87
N ARG A 53 4.13 0.86 6.86
CA ARG A 53 5.50 0.78 6.33
C ARG A 53 5.89 2.06 5.59
N ALA A 54 4.99 2.63 4.80
CA ALA A 54 5.19 3.92 4.13
C ALA A 54 5.45 5.02 5.15
N ALA A 55 4.60 5.13 6.19
CA ALA A 55 4.79 6.10 7.27
C ALA A 55 6.11 5.91 8.04
N ALA A 56 6.52 4.66 8.30
CA ALA A 56 7.80 4.37 8.93
C ALA A 56 8.99 4.81 8.05
N THR A 57 8.89 4.60 6.74
CA THR A 57 9.92 4.98 5.76
C THR A 57 10.02 6.50 5.65
N ALA A 58 8.90 7.22 5.59
CA ALA A 58 8.85 8.69 5.62
C ALA A 58 9.48 9.27 6.89
N ARG A 59 9.16 8.70 8.06
CA ARG A 59 9.81 9.12 9.32
C ARG A 59 11.32 8.88 9.31
N ALA A 60 11.79 7.79 8.68
CA ALA A 60 13.21 7.52 8.57
C ALA A 60 13.89 8.54 7.64
N PHE A 61 13.26 8.88 6.51
CA PHE A 61 13.69 9.94 5.61
C PHE A 61 13.82 11.28 6.34
N ASP A 62 12.78 11.72 7.05
CA ASP A 62 12.78 12.97 7.80
C ASP A 62 13.92 13.03 8.81
N ARG A 63 14.18 11.93 9.52
CA ARG A 63 15.29 11.85 10.48
C ARG A 63 16.64 12.02 9.80
N VAL A 64 16.84 11.39 8.64
CA VAL A 64 18.09 11.57 7.88
C VAL A 64 18.25 13.03 7.48
N MET A 65 17.23 13.66 6.91
CA MET A 65 17.33 15.04 6.44
C MET A 65 17.44 16.07 7.59
N ARG A 66 16.84 15.80 8.76
CA ARG A 66 16.98 16.67 9.94
C ARG A 66 18.32 16.50 10.67
N THR A 67 19.01 15.38 10.48
CA THR A 67 20.30 15.14 11.14
C THR A 67 21.39 15.90 10.39
N ARG A 68 22.08 16.83 11.07
CA ARG A 68 23.19 17.61 10.50
C ARG A 68 24.36 16.70 10.15
N ALA A 69 24.79 16.70 8.89
CA ALA A 69 26.07 16.10 8.51
C ALA A 69 27.22 17.00 8.97
N LYS A 70 28.33 16.39 9.40
CA LYS A 70 29.57 17.09 9.80
C LYS A 70 30.78 16.70 8.94
N SER A 71 30.55 15.90 7.90
CA SER A 71 31.59 15.41 7.00
C SER A 71 31.01 15.07 5.63
N LEU A 72 31.89 14.93 4.64
CA LEU A 72 31.53 14.47 3.30
C LEU A 72 30.81 13.11 3.31
N ALA A 73 31.21 12.20 4.21
CA ALA A 73 30.54 10.91 4.37
C ALA A 73 29.08 11.06 4.81
N GLY A 74 28.79 12.03 5.70
CA GLY A 74 27.42 12.35 6.11
C GLY A 74 26.59 12.95 4.97
N LEU A 75 27.17 13.84 4.16
CA LEU A 75 26.52 14.39 2.96
C LEU A 75 26.19 13.28 1.95
N LEU A 76 27.15 12.38 1.69
CA LEU A 76 26.95 11.24 0.80
C LEU A 76 25.85 10.29 1.28
N ALA A 77 25.65 10.16 2.60
CA ALA A 77 24.53 9.39 3.14
C ALA A 77 23.18 10.00 2.75
N LYS A 78 23.03 11.33 2.84
CA LYS A 78 21.81 12.04 2.39
C LYS A 78 21.58 11.87 0.89
N VAL A 79 22.63 11.98 0.07
CA VAL A 79 22.54 11.75 -1.39
C VAL A 79 22.10 10.32 -1.72
N ARG A 80 22.61 9.31 -1.00
CA ARG A 80 22.16 7.92 -1.18
C ARG A 80 20.71 7.70 -0.78
N VAL A 81 20.24 8.40 0.25
CA VAL A 81 18.82 8.38 0.62
C VAL A 81 17.98 9.01 -0.47
N ARG A 82 18.38 10.17 -1.03
CA ARG A 82 17.73 10.76 -2.21
C ARG A 82 17.61 9.79 -3.38
N ALA A 83 18.71 9.10 -3.74
CA ALA A 83 18.71 8.17 -4.86
C ALA A 83 17.78 6.96 -4.68
N ARG A 84 17.35 6.66 -3.45
CA ARG A 84 16.42 5.56 -3.12
C ARG A 84 15.01 6.04 -2.83
N TRP A 85 14.88 7.28 -2.35
CA TRP A 85 13.60 7.91 -2.12
C TRP A 85 12.97 8.19 -3.48
N ASN A 86 11.69 7.87 -3.66
CA ASN A 86 11.04 8.15 -4.93
C ASN A 86 10.84 9.67 -5.04
N THR A 87 11.59 10.32 -5.93
CA THR A 87 11.76 11.78 -5.98
C THR A 87 10.69 12.50 -6.81
N ASP A 88 9.62 11.82 -7.23
CA ASP A 88 8.50 12.44 -7.95
C ASP A 88 7.67 13.37 -7.03
N ASP A 89 7.99 13.41 -5.74
CA ASP A 89 7.45 14.36 -4.76
C ASP A 89 8.34 15.59 -4.64
N GLU A 90 7.84 16.72 -5.15
CA GLU A 90 8.54 18.02 -5.15
C GLU A 90 8.90 18.50 -3.73
N GLU A 91 8.03 18.25 -2.74
CA GLU A 91 8.26 18.65 -1.35
C GLU A 91 9.46 17.90 -0.73
N SER A 92 9.56 16.59 -1.00
CA SER A 92 10.71 15.78 -0.62
C SER A 92 12.00 16.29 -1.26
N GLU A 93 11.98 16.63 -2.55
CA GLU A 93 13.16 17.16 -3.25
C GLU A 93 13.65 18.49 -2.64
N ILE A 94 12.73 19.42 -2.39
CA ILE A 94 13.03 20.69 -1.72
C ILE A 94 13.65 20.43 -0.34
N THR A 95 13.07 19.51 0.43
CA THR A 95 13.55 19.14 1.77
C THR A 95 15.00 18.61 1.73
N ILE A 96 15.31 17.76 0.76
CA ILE A 96 16.67 17.21 0.60
C ILE A 96 17.66 18.31 0.24
N LEU A 97 17.31 19.16 -0.72
CA LEU A 97 18.18 20.24 -1.19
C LEU A 97 18.48 21.25 -0.07
N HIS A 98 17.46 21.70 0.65
CA HIS A 98 17.65 22.59 1.81
C HIS A 98 18.55 21.96 2.87
N SER A 99 18.33 20.68 3.17
CA SER A 99 19.12 19.93 4.14
C SER A 99 20.60 19.81 3.74
N LEU A 100 20.88 19.56 2.46
CA LEU A 100 22.24 19.47 1.94
C LEU A 100 22.95 20.83 1.93
N VAL A 101 22.27 21.89 1.49
CA VAL A 101 22.83 23.25 1.47
C VAL A 101 23.18 23.71 2.87
N ALA A 102 22.25 23.56 3.83
CA ALA A 102 22.49 23.95 5.22
C ALA A 102 23.70 23.25 5.84
N ASP A 103 23.88 21.95 5.56
CA ASP A 103 25.06 21.20 6.02
C ASP A 103 26.36 21.65 5.36
N ILE A 104 26.33 21.98 4.06
CA ILE A 104 27.52 22.46 3.33
C ILE A 104 27.93 23.85 3.83
N GLU A 105 26.99 24.76 4.01
CA GLU A 105 27.24 26.10 4.57
C GLU A 105 27.81 26.03 5.98
N ALA A 106 27.23 25.16 6.82
CA ALA A 106 27.73 24.86 8.15
C ALA A 106 29.20 24.39 8.13
N MET A 107 29.53 23.44 7.27
CA MET A 107 30.91 22.95 7.15
C MET A 107 31.87 24.02 6.62
N ALA A 108 31.43 24.85 5.67
CA ALA A 108 32.23 25.95 5.16
C ALA A 108 32.47 27.04 6.22
N GLY A 109 31.46 27.37 7.03
CA GLY A 109 31.57 28.30 8.15
C GLY A 109 32.54 27.80 9.24
N ASP A 110 32.42 26.53 9.62
CA ASP A 110 33.32 25.89 10.60
C ASP A 110 34.79 25.87 10.11
N VAL A 111 35.03 25.81 8.79
CA VAL A 111 36.38 25.85 8.18
C VAL A 111 36.98 27.26 8.20
N VAL A 112 36.17 28.31 8.11
CA VAL A 112 36.63 29.71 8.09
C VAL A 112 36.92 30.21 9.52
N ASP A 113 36.12 29.79 10.50
CA ASP A 113 36.28 30.19 11.91
C ASP A 113 37.57 29.62 12.54
N TRP A 114 38.06 28.48 12.06
CA TRP A 114 39.30 27.85 12.55
C TRP A 114 40.60 28.53 12.08
N ARG A 115 40.53 29.47 11.13
CA ARG A 115 41.70 30.23 10.64
C ARG A 115 41.85 31.62 11.27
N GLY A 116 41.01 31.95 12.25
CA GLY A 116 41.00 33.23 12.96
C GLY A 116 41.36 33.12 14.43
N GLN A 117 42.54 32.55 14.77
CA GLN A 117 43.27 32.78 16.03
C GLN A 117 44.77 32.78 15.78
#